data_AF-A0ABC9ZKN9-F1
#
_entry.id   AF-A0ABC9ZKN9-F1
#
_cell.length_a   1.000
_cell.length_b   1.000
_cell.length_c   1.000
_cell.angle_alpha   90.00
_cell.angle_beta   90.00
_cell.angle_gamma   90.00
#
_symmetry.space_group_name_H-M   'P 1'
#
loop_
_entity.id
_entity.type
_entity.pdbx_description
1 polymer ?
#
loop_
_entity_poly.entity_id
_entity_poly.type
_entity_poly.pdbx_seq_one_letter_code
_entity_poly.pdbx_strand_id
1 'polypeptide(L)' 'MGGLAWAMKTIPVGTAYAVWAGFGAVVTVSYSILAGHEAATVWKILFLAMIIGGIVGLKVVH' A
#
# COMPACT_ATOMS: atom_id res chain seq x y z
N MET A 1 12.95 -7.02 4.65
CA MET A 1 11.93 -7.90 5.28
C MET A 1 11.81 -7.74 6.81
N GLY A 2 12.66 -6.96 7.50
CA GLY A 2 12.60 -6.84 8.98
C GLY A 2 11.31 -6.21 9.53
N GLY A 3 10.78 -5.16 8.89
CA GLY A 3 9.56 -4.48 9.34
C GLY A 3 8.30 -5.36 9.26
N LEU A 4 8.16 -6.13 8.18
CA LEU A 4 7.14 -7.16 8.00
C LEU A 4 7.17 -8.23 9.09
N ALA A 5 8.36 -8.79 9.35
CA ALA A 5 8.57 -9.83 10.34
C ALA A 5 8.19 -9.36 11.76
N TRP A 6 8.32 -8.06 12.02
CA TRP A 6 7.92 -7.46 13.29
C TRP A 6 6.41 -7.19 13.36
N ALA A 7 5.81 -6.69 12.28
CA ALA A 7 4.36 -6.46 12.18
C ALA A 7 3.54 -7.76 12.30
N MET A 8 4.03 -8.87 11.74
CA MET A 8 3.39 -10.19 11.84
C MET A 8 3.31 -10.75 13.28
N LYS A 9 4.01 -10.16 14.26
CA LYS A 9 3.87 -10.56 15.68
C LYS A 9 2.56 -10.08 16.32
N THR A 10 1.93 -9.07 15.74
CA THR A 10 0.78 -8.37 16.35
C THR A 10 -0.41 -8.21 15.41
N ILE A 11 -0.20 -8.31 14.09
CA ILE A 11 -1.22 -8.11 13.06
C ILE A 11 -1.37 -9.39 12.23
N PRO A 12 -2.58 -9.79 11.80
CA PRO A 12 -2.79 -10.93 10.92
C PRO A 12 -1.90 -10.88 9.68
N VAL A 13 -1.38 -12.05 9.28
CA VAL A 13 -0.41 -12.17 8.17
C VAL A 13 -0.94 -11.55 6.87
N GLY A 14 -2.23 -11.74 6.56
CA GLY A 14 -2.87 -11.14 5.39
C GLY A 14 -2.85 -9.61 5.40
N THR A 15 -3.22 -9.00 6.51
CA THR A 15 -3.20 -7.54 6.68
C THR A 15 -1.78 -6.99 6.67
N ALA A 16 -0.83 -7.68 7.31
CA ALA A 16 0.58 -7.30 7.31
C ALA A 16 1.19 -7.30 5.89
N TYR A 17 0.90 -8.33 5.09
CA TYR A 17 1.35 -8.40 3.69
C TYR A 17 0.70 -7.34 2.82
N ALA A 18 -0.61 -7.11 2.98
CA ALA A 18 -1.34 -6.10 2.22
C ALA A 18 -0.79 -4.68 2.49
N VAL A 19 -0.54 -4.34 3.76
CA VAL A 19 0.08 -3.06 4.16
C VAL A 19 1.46 -2.90 3.55
N TRP A 20 2.30 -3.93 3.60
CA TRP A 20 3.66 -3.86 3.07
C TRP A 20 3.70 -3.66 1.56
N ALA A 21 2.93 -4.47 0.82
CA ALA A 21 2.85 -4.35 -0.64
C ALA A 21 2.23 -3.00 -1.05
N GLY A 22 1.16 -2.57 -0.36
CA GLY A 22 0.50 -1.29 -0.60
C GLY A 22 1.41 -0.11 -0.35
N PHE A 23 2.17 -0.10 0.74
CA PHE A 23 3.13 0.96 1.03
C PHE A 23 4.21 1.07 -0.06
N GLY A 24 4.75 -0.06 -0.52
CA GLY A 24 5.71 -0.10 -1.62
C GLY A 24 5.13 0.47 -2.92
N ALA A 25 3.90 0.11 -3.26
CA ALA A 25 3.20 0.63 -4.44
C ALA A 25 2.97 2.14 -4.35
N VAL A 26 2.48 2.64 -3.21
CA VAL A 26 2.24 4.07 -2.98
C VAL A 26 3.54 4.86 -3.11
N VAL A 27 4.60 4.46 -2.40
CA VAL A 27 5.88 5.18 -2.44
C VAL A 27 6.46 5.20 -3.84
N THR A 28 6.44 4.07 -4.55
CA THR A 28 7.01 3.98 -5.91
C THR A 28 6.25 4.86 -6.90
N VAL A 29 4.91 4.81 -6.88
CA VAL A 29 4.08 5.61 -7.80
C VAL A 29 4.17 7.10 -7.45
N SER A 30 4.12 7.46 -6.17
CA SER A 30 4.31 8.84 -5.72
C SER A 30 5.68 9.38 -6.11
N TYR A 31 6.74 8.59 -5.95
CA TYR A 31 8.08 8.97 -6.37
C TYR A 31 8.18 9.17 -7.89
N SER A 32 7.65 8.22 -8.69
CA SER A 32 7.66 8.35 -10.16
C SER A 32 6.91 9.59 -10.66
N ILE A 33 5.81 9.96 -10.00
CA ILE A 33 5.06 11.19 -10.30
C ILE A 33 5.89 12.43 -9.94
N LEU A 34 6.48 12.48 -8.74
CA LEU A 34 7.27 13.62 -8.27
C LEU A 34 8.56 13.81 -9.09
N ALA A 35 9.18 12.71 -9.50
CA ALA A 35 10.38 12.72 -10.32
C ALA A 35 10.08 13.02 -11.80
N GLY A 36 8.82 13.18 -12.19
CA GLY A 36 8.41 13.56 -13.55
C GLY A 36 8.54 12.43 -14.58
N HIS A 37 8.75 11.18 -14.15
CA HIS A 37 8.84 10.02 -15.04
C HIS A 37 7.46 9.59 -15.57
N GLU A 38 6.39 9.89 -14.83
CA GLU A 38 5.02 9.56 -15.22
C GLU A 38 4.02 10.66 -14.81
N ALA A 39 3.01 10.87 -15.66
CA ALA A 39 1.91 11.78 -15.35
C ALA A 39 1.01 11.22 -14.25
N ALA A 40 0.61 12.09 -13.31
CA ALA A 40 -0.40 11.79 -12.30
C ALA A 40 -1.79 11.74 -12.95
N THR A 41 -2.18 10.57 -13.44
CA THR A 41 -3.52 10.36 -14.01
C THR A 41 -4.54 10.12 -12.89
N VAL A 42 -5.76 10.63 -13.05
CA VAL A 42 -6.89 10.39 -12.12
C VAL A 42 -7.07 8.90 -11.83
N TRP A 43 -6.90 8.04 -12.85
CA TRP A 43 -6.99 6.59 -12.71
C TRP A 43 -5.95 5.99 -11.75
N LYS A 44 -4.70 6.47 -11.76
CA LYS A 44 -3.66 5.97 -10.84
C LYS A 44 -3.98 6.33 -9.39
N ILE A 45 -4.46 7.54 -9.17
CA ILE A 45 -4.87 7.99 -7.84
C ILE A 45 -6.06 7.16 -7.35
N LEU A 46 -7.02 6.87 -8.23
CA LEU A 46 -8.18 6.02 -7.91
C LEU A 46 -7.76 4.59 -7.55
N PHE A 47 -6.87 3.96 -8.32
CA PHE A 47 -6.37 2.62 -8.01
C PHE A 47 -5.53 2.59 -6.72
N LEU A 48 -4.71 3.61 -6.46
CA LEU A 48 -3.99 3.73 -5.18
C LEU A 48 -4.98 3.87 -4.01
N ALA A 49 -6.03 4.68 -4.15
CA ALA A 49 -7.06 4.82 -3.14
C ALA A 49 -7.81 3.50 -2.90
N MET A 50 -8.07 2.71 -3.96
CA MET A 50 -8.70 1.39 -3.86
C MET A 50 -7.80 0.39 -3.13
N ILE A 51 -6.48 0.40 -3.39
CA ILE A 51 -5.52 -0.42 -2.65
C ILE A 51 -5.53 -0.06 -1.15
N ILE A 52 -5.44 1.23 -0.83
CA ILE A 52 -5.48 1.71 0.56
C ILE A 52 -6.81 1.34 1.21
N GLY A 53 -7.93 1.53 0.52
CA GLY A 53 -9.27 1.15 0.98
C GLY A 53 -9.39 -0.35 1.26
N GLY A 54 -8.84 -1.19 0.38
CA GLY A 54 -8.80 -2.65 0.58
C GLY A 54 -7.97 -3.07 1.79
N ILE A 55 -6.82 -2.42 2.01
CA ILE A 55 -5.97 -2.66 3.19
C ILE A 55 -6.69 -2.27 4.49
N VAL A 56 -7.33 -1.10 4.50
CA VAL A 56 -8.11 -0.64 5.65
C VAL A 56 -9.29 -1.58 5.91
N GLY A 57 -10.01 -1.98 4.86
CA GLY A 57 -11.09 -2.96 4.95
C GLY A 57 -10.63 -4.29 5.55
N LEU A 58 -9.48 -4.80 5.11
CA LEU A 58 -8.91 -6.04 5.66
C LEU A 58 -8.62 -5.91 7.17
N LYS A 59 -8.07 -4.77 7.60
CA LYS A 59 -7.81 -4.49 9.03
C LYS A 59 -9.08 -4.30 9.87
N VAL A 60 -10.19 -3.90 9.26
CA VAL A 60 -11.47 -3.73 9.96
C VAL A 60 -12.20 -5.06 10.11
N VAL A 61 -12.06 -5.95 9.13
CA VAL A 61 -12.73 -7.25 9.12
C VAL A 61 -11.94 -8.34 9.87
N HIS A 62 -10.62 -8.19 9.97
CA HIS A 62 -9.69 -9.12 10.63
C HIS A 62 -8.90 -8.42 11.74
#